data_AF-A0A2R7Y1Z9-F1
#
_entry.id   AF-A0A2R7Y1Z9-F1
#
_cell.length_a   1.000
_cell.length_b   1.000
_cell.length_c   1.000
_cell.angle_alpha   90.00
_cell.angle_beta   90.00
_cell.angle_gamma   90.00
#
_symmetry.space_group_name_H-M   'P 1'
#
loop_
_entity.id
_entity.type
_entity.pdbx_description
1 polymer ?
#
loop_
_entity_poly.entity_id
_entity_poly.type
_entity_poly.pdbx_seq_one_letter_code
_entity_poly.pdbx_strand_id
1 'polypeptide(L)'
;MWVENKRLLKLFGCLDFKPVWGLLSEPYHDSGPGRPYYSPEAIIKALLLQRFLCIPSERVLAEKLAKCRDYRRICGFRRETPSRGCFTYFRRNRFKE
;
A
#
# COMPACT_ATOMS: atom_id res chain seq x y z
N MET A 1 -15.16 10.31 -14.27
CA MET A 1 -14.41 9.03 -14.15
C MET A 1 -14.74 8.36 -12.81
N TRP A 2 -15.72 7.45 -12.78
CA TRP A 2 -16.13 6.70 -11.56
C TRP A 2 -16.10 5.18 -11.77
N VAL A 3 -15.94 4.71 -13.01
CA VAL A 3 -16.15 3.30 -13.39
C VAL A 3 -14.90 2.44 -13.15
N GLU A 4 -13.70 3.01 -13.32
CA GLU A 4 -12.43 2.29 -13.21
C GLU A 4 -12.13 1.82 -11.77
N ASN A 5 -12.50 2.63 -10.78
CA ASN A 5 -12.22 2.36 -9.37
C ASN A 5 -13.10 1.25 -8.78
N LYS A 6 -14.30 1.00 -9.31
CA LYS A 6 -15.20 -0.05 -8.77
C LYS A 6 -14.66 -1.46 -9.00
N ARG A 7 -14.04 -1.71 -10.15
CA ARG A 7 -13.41 -3.02 -10.46
C ARG A 7 -12.19 -3.26 -9.59
N LEU A 8 -11.33 -2.25 -9.43
CA LEU A 8 -10.18 -2.32 -8.54
C LEU A 8 -10.59 -2.50 -7.08
N LEU A 9 -11.62 -1.79 -6.62
CA LEU A 9 -12.16 -1.97 -5.26
C LEU A 9 -12.65 -3.41 -5.04
N LYS A 10 -13.36 -3.99 -6.01
CA LYS A 10 -13.80 -5.41 -5.93
C LYS A 10 -12.61 -6.36 -5.90
N LEU A 11 -11.66 -6.20 -6.82
CA LEU A 11 -10.46 -7.02 -6.91
C LEU A 11 -9.67 -7.02 -5.59
N PHE A 12 -9.43 -5.83 -5.04
CA PHE A 12 -8.65 -5.66 -3.80
C PHE A 12 -9.41 -6.13 -2.56
N GLY A 13 -10.74 -6.15 -2.63
CA GLY A 13 -11.59 -6.76 -1.61
C GLY A 13 -11.57 -8.29 -1.64
N CYS A 14 -11.18 -8.91 -2.76
CA CYS A 14 -11.03 -10.36 -2.90
C CYS A 14 -9.65 -10.88 -2.43
N LEU A 15 -8.68 -10.00 -2.19
CA LEU A 15 -7.35 -10.38 -1.72
C LEU A 15 -7.39 -10.65 -0.21
N ASP A 16 -7.17 -11.89 0.20
CA ASP A 16 -7.03 -12.27 1.60
C ASP A 16 -5.56 -12.35 2.01
N PHE A 17 -5.15 -11.48 2.93
CA PHE A 17 -3.81 -11.44 3.48
C PHE A 17 -3.69 -12.15 4.83
N LYS A 18 -4.80 -12.65 5.40
CA LYS A 18 -4.78 -13.36 6.69
C LYS A 18 -3.81 -14.55 6.70
N PRO A 19 -3.70 -15.39 5.65
CA PRO A 19 -2.81 -16.55 5.68
C PRO A 19 -1.32 -16.18 5.81
N VAL A 20 -0.94 -15.00 5.32
CA VAL A 20 0.44 -14.51 5.33
C VAL A 20 0.67 -13.41 6.36
N TRP A 21 -0.35 -13.08 7.18
CA TRP A 21 -0.29 -11.93 8.08
C TRP A 21 0.89 -12.00 9.03
N GLY A 22 1.17 -13.18 9.61
CA GLY A 22 2.32 -13.39 10.50
C GLY A 22 3.64 -13.00 9.85
N LEU A 23 3.89 -13.46 8.62
CA LEU A 23 5.08 -13.11 7.84
C LEU A 23 5.12 -11.61 7.50
N LEU A 24 3.97 -11.01 7.20
CA LEU A 24 3.87 -9.61 6.87
C LEU A 24 4.05 -8.69 8.09
N SER A 25 3.67 -9.15 9.29
CA SER A 25 3.71 -8.38 10.54
C SER A 25 4.99 -8.56 11.33
N GLU A 26 5.64 -9.72 11.25
CA GLU A 26 6.96 -10.04 11.86
C GLU A 26 8.01 -8.92 11.73
N PRO A 27 8.12 -8.20 10.60
CA PRO A 27 9.13 -7.17 10.44
C PRO A 27 8.80 -5.83 11.13
N TYR A 28 7.56 -5.65 11.60
CA TYR A 28 7.13 -4.39 12.21
C TYR A 28 7.40 -4.41 13.71
N HIS A 29 7.92 -3.30 14.23
CA HIS A 29 8.03 -3.13 15.66
C HIS A 29 6.66 -2.82 16.26
N ASP A 30 6.27 -3.57 17.29
CA ASP A 30 5.04 -3.33 18.04
C ASP A 30 5.11 -2.04 18.90
N SER A 31 6.32 -1.51 19.15
CA SER A 31 6.56 -0.28 19.91
C SER A 31 7.94 0.33 19.63
N GLY A 32 8.13 1.61 19.99
CA GLY A 32 9.42 2.34 19.92
C GLY A 32 9.48 3.48 18.89
N PRO A 33 10.55 4.31 18.93
CA PRO A 33 10.74 5.40 17.96
C PRO A 33 11.03 4.83 16.56
N GLY A 34 10.15 5.10 15.61
CA GLY A 34 10.22 4.56 14.24
C GLY A 34 9.38 5.32 13.23
N ARG A 35 9.42 4.87 11.97
CA ARG A 35 8.53 5.43 10.92
C ARG A 35 7.05 5.17 11.29
N PRO A 36 6.12 6.05 10.88
CA PRO A 36 4.69 5.83 11.10
C PRO A 36 4.27 4.43 10.63
N TYR A 37 3.53 3.74 11.48
CA TYR A 37 3.04 2.40 11.17
C TYR A 37 1.99 2.48 10.06
N TYR A 38 2.27 1.84 8.93
CA TYR A 38 1.30 1.58 7.87
C TYR A 38 1.08 0.07 7.80
N SER A 39 -0.17 -0.37 7.70
CA SER A 39 -0.48 -1.79 7.55
C SER A 39 0.27 -2.37 6.34
N PRO A 40 0.96 -3.52 6.48
CA PRO A 40 1.63 -4.18 5.36
C PRO A 40 0.67 -4.52 4.21
N GLU A 41 -0.56 -4.92 4.54
CA GLU A 41 -1.62 -5.13 3.55
C GLU A 41 -1.83 -3.86 2.71
N ALA A 42 -1.89 -2.70 3.36
CA ALA A 42 -2.13 -1.44 2.67
C ALA A 42 -0.97 -1.03 1.76
N ILE A 43 0.26 -1.28 2.20
CA ILE A 43 1.47 -1.07 1.39
C ILE A 43 1.48 -2.00 0.16
N ILE A 44 1.19 -3.29 0.34
CA ILE A 44 1.13 -4.25 -0.77
C ILE A 44 0.06 -3.85 -1.78
N LYS A 45 -1.15 -3.53 -1.30
CA LYS A 45 -2.22 -3.02 -2.15
C LYS A 45 -1.77 -1.79 -2.94
N ALA A 46 -1.08 -0.83 -2.32
CA ALA A 46 -0.55 0.33 -3.03
C ALA A 46 0.46 -0.02 -4.13
N LEU A 47 1.36 -0.98 -3.88
CA LEU A 47 2.32 -1.45 -4.89
C LEU A 47 1.63 -2.22 -6.03
N LEU A 48 0.58 -3.00 -5.73
CA LEU A 48 -0.27 -3.63 -6.74
C LEU A 48 -1.00 -2.57 -7.58
N LEU A 49 -1.56 -1.55 -6.93
CA LEU A 49 -2.21 -0.42 -7.61
C LEU A 49 -1.22 0.27 -8.55
N GLN A 50 0.03 0.44 -8.12
CA GLN A 50 1.10 0.99 -8.96
C GLN A 50 1.29 0.17 -10.24
N ARG A 51 1.33 -1.17 -10.12
CA ARG A 51 1.46 -2.09 -11.25
C ARG A 51 0.24 -2.03 -12.17
N PHE A 52 -0.97 -2.12 -11.62
CA PHE A 52 -2.22 -2.15 -12.42
C PHE A 52 -2.47 -0.85 -13.20
N LEU A 53 -2.09 0.29 -12.63
CA LEU A 53 -2.28 1.60 -13.25
C LEU A 53 -1.04 2.12 -13.99
N CYS A 54 -0.03 1.26 -14.19
CA CYS A 54 1.24 1.62 -14.82
C CYS A 54 1.85 2.92 -14.24
N ILE A 55 1.75 3.12 -12.93
CA ILE A 55 2.25 4.33 -12.28
C ILE A 55 3.80 4.28 -12.31
N PRO A 56 4.46 5.30 -12.90
CA PRO A 56 5.85 5.18 -13.34
C PRO A 56 6.85 5.15 -12.18
N SER A 57 6.48 5.60 -10.99
CA SER A 57 7.36 5.57 -9.83
C SER A 57 6.61 5.59 -8.50
N GLU A 58 7.29 5.14 -7.44
CA GLU A 58 6.81 5.25 -6.06
C GLU A 58 6.58 6.70 -5.63
N ARG A 59 7.28 7.66 -6.26
CA ARG A 59 7.03 9.09 -6.03
C ARG A 59 5.63 9.45 -6.51
N VAL A 60 5.30 9.11 -7.75
CA VAL A 60 4.00 9.40 -8.36
C VAL A 60 2.89 8.61 -7.66
N LEU A 61 3.18 7.40 -7.19
CA LEU A 61 2.26 6.62 -6.34
C LEU A 61 1.90 7.37 -5.06
N ALA A 62 2.90 7.84 -4.31
CA ALA A 62 2.68 8.58 -3.06
C ALA A 62 1.87 9.87 -3.31
N GLU A 63 2.18 10.61 -4.38
CA GLU A 63 1.43 11.82 -4.77
C GLU A 63 -0.03 11.50 -5.15
N LYS A 64 -0.27 10.42 -5.91
CA LYS A 64 -1.62 9.97 -6.28
C LYS A 64 -2.42 9.51 -5.06
N LEU A 65 -1.81 8.79 -4.11
CA LEU A 65 -2.46 8.40 -2.86
C LEU A 65 -2.82 9.61 -2.01
N ALA A 66 -1.94 10.60 -1.91
CA ALA A 66 -2.23 11.83 -1.17
C ALA A 66 -3.42 12.61 -1.76
N LYS A 67 -3.53 12.66 -3.10
CA LYS A 67 -4.56 13.44 -3.82
C LYS A 67 -5.89 12.70 -4.03
N CYS A 68 -5.87 11.37 -4.16
CA CYS A 68 -7.04 10.59 -4.54
C CYS A 68 -7.62 9.80 -3.36
N ARG A 69 -8.81 10.19 -2.89
CA ARG A 69 -9.52 9.49 -1.80
C ARG A 69 -9.85 8.03 -2.16
N ASP A 70 -10.20 7.75 -3.41
CA ASP A 70 -10.54 6.39 -3.85
C ASP A 70 -9.32 5.46 -3.77
N TYR A 71 -8.14 5.91 -4.20
CA TYR A 71 -6.92 5.11 -4.11
C TYR A 71 -6.53 4.83 -2.66
N ARG A 72 -6.70 5.80 -1.75
CA ARG A 72 -6.54 5.55 -0.30
C ARG A 72 -7.47 4.47 0.19
N ARG A 73 -8.76 4.57 -0.16
CA ARG A 73 -9.78 3.61 0.25
C ARG A 73 -9.51 2.21 -0.30
N ILE A 74 -9.17 2.09 -1.58
CA ILE A 74 -8.84 0.81 -2.25
C ILE A 74 -7.64 0.15 -1.56
N CYS A 75 -6.62 0.94 -1.20
CA CYS A 75 -5.45 0.43 -0.51
C CYS A 75 -5.65 0.25 1.00
N GLY A 76 -6.74 0.72 1.60
CA GLY A 76 -6.95 0.63 3.05
C GLY A 76 -6.20 1.69 3.88
N PHE A 77 -5.73 2.78 3.26
CA PHE A 77 -5.19 3.93 4.00
C PHE A 77 -6.32 4.79 4.58
N ARG A 78 -6.09 5.32 5.78
CA ARG A 78 -6.98 6.28 6.44
C ARG A 78 -6.66 7.70 5.96
N ARG A 79 -6.47 8.65 6.89
CA ARG A 79 -6.16 10.05 6.56
C ARG A 79 -4.72 10.21 6.05
N GLU A 80 -3.80 9.48 6.64
CA GLU A 80 -2.38 9.54 6.32
C GLU A 80 -2.00 8.51 5.26
N THR A 81 -1.05 8.88 4.40
CA THR A 81 -0.53 8.03 3.33
C THR A 81 0.99 7.97 3.37
N PRO A 82 1.58 6.84 2.95
CA PRO A 82 3.02 6.68 2.99
C PRO A 82 3.72 7.67 2.07
N SER A 83 4.90 8.13 2.49
CA SER A 83 5.81 8.85 1.61
C SER A 83 6.53 7.87 0.66
N ARG A 84 7.12 8.40 -0.42
CA ARG A 84 7.98 7.63 -1.33
C ARG A 84 9.01 6.76 -0.60
N GLY A 85 9.66 7.32 0.43
CA GLY A 85 10.69 6.61 1.18
C GLY A 85 10.17 5.39 1.94
N CYS A 86 8.88 5.34 2.26
CA CYS A 86 8.24 4.16 2.80
C CYS A 86 8.22 3.04 1.74
N PHE A 87 7.70 3.30 0.55
CA PHE A 87 7.67 2.32 -0.54
C PHE A 87 9.06 1.79 -0.92
N THR A 88 10.05 2.69 -1.03
CA THR A 88 11.44 2.31 -1.35
C THR A 88 12.02 1.40 -0.29
N TYR A 89 11.76 1.68 1.00
CA TYR A 89 12.19 0.83 2.11
C TYR A 89 11.53 -0.55 2.03
N PHE A 90 10.23 -0.63 1.78
CA PHE A 90 9.51 -1.89 1.63
C PHE A 90 10.06 -2.73 0.47
N ARG A 91 10.24 -2.14 -0.71
CA ARG A 91 10.83 -2.86 -1.84
C ARG A 91 12.23 -3.39 -1.57
N ARG A 92 13.07 -2.59 -0.91
CA ARG A 92 14.49 -2.95 -0.71
C ARG A 92 14.73 -3.93 0.42
N ASN A 93 13.93 -3.87 1.47
CA ASN A 93 14.20 -4.59 2.72
C ASN A 93 13.15 -5.65 3.06
N ARG A 94 12.00 -5.67 2.36
CA ARG A 94 10.88 -6.57 2.69
C ARG A 94 10.42 -7.47 1.54
N PHE A 95 10.70 -7.11 0.30
CA PHE A 95 10.35 -7.91 -0.90
C PHE A 95 11.58 -8.36 -1.69
N LYS A 96 12.75 -8.45 -1.06
CA LYS A 96 13.90 -9.10 -1.69
C LYS A 96 13.77 -10.61 -1.48
N GLU A 97 13.69 -11.35 -2.58
CA GLU A 97 14.13 -12.75 -2.67
C GLU A 97 15.66 -12.82 -2.57
#